data_AF-A0A8B7DIL8-F1
#
_entry.id   AF-A0A8B7DIL8-F1
#
_cell.length_a   1.000
_cell.length_b   1.000
_cell.length_c   1.000
_cell.angle_alpha   90.00
_cell.angle_beta   90.00
_cell.angle_gamma   90.00
#
_symmetry.space_group_name_H-M   'P 1'
#
loop_
_entity.id
_entity.type
_entity.pdbx_description
1 polymer ?
#
loop_
_entity_poly.entity_id
_entity_poly.type
_entity_poly.pdbx_seq_one_letter_code
_entity_poly.pdbx_strand_id
1 'polypeptide(L)'
;MFILCDVLDTSCKPRQIMKRVEVSSPAFYITYECSGHSAPSPPTKRCLHSRFNNLTFKYNHFGEEREVIYENHTSCEMKCVCGDCEIEGLHTVKCDEKFIWDNSSCDCVPSCKEDCKTNSVISKTNSEKGVSIATLVLVMVAELVIVLIAVLLKFDTCKCRKHSTGVLYGAAKYIKSATGEKGKSRTEINRTGSVSLLTCDSISTQRNT
;
A
#
# COMPACT_ATOMS: atom_id res chain seq x y z
N MET A 1 -28.44 -5.91 -7.01
CA MET A 1 -27.57 -6.59 -6.04
C MET A 1 -27.02 -5.51 -5.12
N PHE A 2 -27.66 -5.32 -3.97
CA PHE A 2 -27.20 -4.35 -2.98
C PHE A 2 -26.12 -5.06 -2.16
N ILE A 3 -24.88 -4.58 -2.25
CA ILE A 3 -23.86 -4.92 -1.26
C ILE A 3 -24.32 -4.22 0.01
N LEU A 4 -24.97 -4.96 0.91
CA LEU A 4 -25.10 -4.50 2.29
C LEU A 4 -23.66 -4.40 2.80
N CYS A 5 -23.15 -3.18 2.89
CA CYS A 5 -22.04 -2.90 3.79
C CYS A 5 -22.60 -3.17 5.18
N ASP A 6 -22.36 -4.38 5.69
CA ASP A 6 -22.64 -4.72 7.09
C ASP A 6 -22.11 -3.57 7.94
N VAL A 7 -22.98 -3.04 8.80
CA VAL A 7 -22.62 -2.05 9.81
C VAL A 7 -21.43 -2.63 10.55
N LEU A 8 -20.25 -1.99 10.41
CA LEU A 8 -19.04 -2.45 11.06
C LEU A 8 -19.31 -2.49 12.56
N ASP A 9 -19.49 -3.70 13.09
CA ASP A 9 -19.67 -3.92 14.51
C ASP A 9 -18.39 -3.47 15.20
N THR A 10 -18.45 -2.35 15.94
CA THR A 10 -17.33 -1.80 16.70
C THR A 10 -17.31 -2.25 18.15
N SER A 11 -18.21 -3.15 18.59
CA SER A 11 -18.27 -3.58 19.99
C SER A 11 -16.93 -4.15 20.48
N CYS A 12 -16.64 -3.91 21.77
CA CYS A 12 -15.48 -4.46 22.46
C CYS A 12 -15.67 -5.97 22.66
N LYS A 13 -14.98 -6.78 21.85
CA LYS A 13 -15.06 -8.24 21.91
C LYS A 13 -13.79 -8.90 21.37
N PRO A 14 -13.56 -10.19 21.65
CA PRO A 14 -12.47 -10.92 21.03
C PRO A 14 -12.69 -11.02 19.53
N ARG A 15 -11.67 -10.69 18.73
CA ARG A 15 -11.68 -10.82 17.28
C ARG A 15 -10.51 -11.63 16.82
N GLN A 16 -10.74 -12.40 15.78
CA GLN A 16 -9.74 -13.24 15.17
C GLN A 16 -8.68 -12.37 14.47
N ILE A 17 -7.42 -12.58 14.83
CA ILE A 17 -6.25 -11.92 14.24
C ILE A 17 -5.27 -12.98 13.78
N MET A 18 -4.73 -12.80 12.57
CA MET A 18 -3.65 -13.62 12.06
C MET A 18 -2.32 -12.95 12.40
N LYS A 19 -1.50 -13.62 13.20
CA LYS A 19 -0.16 -13.15 13.60
C LYS A 19 0.92 -13.99 12.96
N ARG A 20 2.06 -13.37 12.69
CA ARG A 20 3.25 -14.06 12.16
C ARG A 20 4.04 -14.68 13.29
N VAL A 21 4.53 -15.90 13.12
CA VAL A 21 5.52 -16.52 14.01
C VAL A 21 6.90 -16.17 13.47
N GLU A 22 7.74 -15.51 14.25
CA GLU A 22 9.08 -15.09 13.79
C GLU A 22 10.04 -16.26 13.57
N VAL A 23 9.80 -17.39 14.26
CA VAL A 23 10.83 -18.41 14.48
C VAL A 23 10.47 -19.79 13.89
N SER A 24 9.31 -19.98 13.26
CA SER A 24 8.88 -21.30 12.79
C SER A 24 7.92 -21.35 11.60
N SER A 25 7.76 -22.57 11.07
CA SER A 25 6.67 -22.96 10.16
C SER A 25 5.63 -23.77 10.94
N PRO A 26 4.32 -23.44 10.88
CA PRO A 26 3.71 -22.44 10.02
C PRO A 26 4.09 -21.00 10.42
N ALA A 27 4.35 -20.17 9.41
CA ALA A 27 4.76 -18.78 9.59
C ALA A 27 3.65 -17.90 10.19
N PHE A 28 2.44 -18.43 10.36
CA PHE A 28 1.30 -17.70 10.89
C PHE A 28 0.47 -18.58 11.81
N TYR A 29 -0.15 -17.94 12.80
CA TYR A 29 -1.16 -18.54 13.66
C TYR A 29 -2.34 -17.59 13.81
N ILE A 30 -3.45 -18.16 14.24
CA ILE A 30 -4.69 -17.45 14.49
C ILE A 30 -4.85 -17.35 15.99
N THR A 31 -5.02 -16.14 16.50
CA THR A 31 -5.36 -15.86 17.91
C THR A 31 -6.57 -14.94 17.98
N TYR A 32 -7.19 -14.86 19.15
CA TYR A 32 -8.24 -13.90 19.43
C TYR A 32 -7.69 -12.78 20.30
N GLU A 33 -7.87 -11.54 19.87
CA GLU A 33 -7.47 -10.36 20.64
C GLU A 33 -8.63 -9.40 20.83
N CYS A 34 -8.59 -8.68 21.94
CA CYS A 34 -9.64 -7.73 22.29
C CYS A 34 -9.47 -6.49 21.45
N SER A 35 -10.53 -6.15 20.72
CA SER A 35 -10.56 -4.95 19.89
C SER A 35 -11.98 -4.41 19.78
N GLY A 36 -12.08 -3.16 19.35
CA GLY A 36 -13.32 -2.42 19.29
C GLY A 36 -13.36 -1.29 20.30
N HIS A 37 -14.41 -0.49 20.18
CA HIS A 37 -14.71 0.68 20.99
C HIS A 37 -16.22 0.75 21.17
N SER A 38 -16.70 0.98 22.38
CA SER A 38 -18.09 1.40 22.56
C SER A 38 -18.21 2.79 21.93
N ALA A 39 -19.09 3.02 20.98
CA ALA A 39 -19.48 4.39 20.65
C ALA A 39 -20.66 4.79 21.56
N PRO A 40 -20.68 5.97 22.19
CA PRO A 40 -19.62 6.99 22.29
C PRO A 40 -18.79 6.81 23.58
N SER A 41 -17.75 6.00 23.56
CA SER A 41 -16.84 5.85 24.70
C SER A 41 -15.84 6.99 24.70
N PRO A 42 -15.61 7.63 25.85
CA PRO A 42 -14.53 8.60 26.01
C PRO A 42 -13.18 7.95 25.70
N PRO A 43 -12.16 8.73 25.29
CA PRO A 43 -10.80 8.24 25.00
C PRO A 43 -10.11 7.60 26.22
N THR A 44 -10.71 7.71 27.40
CA THR A 44 -10.20 7.21 28.68
C THR A 44 -10.46 5.73 28.92
N LYS A 45 -11.34 5.08 28.12
CA LYS A 45 -11.60 3.64 28.23
C LYS A 45 -11.06 2.89 27.03
N ARG A 46 -10.47 1.72 27.28
CA ARG A 46 -9.99 0.79 26.25
C ARG A 46 -10.59 -0.59 26.41
N CYS A 47 -10.75 -1.26 25.28
CA CYS A 47 -11.15 -2.66 25.24
C CYS A 47 -9.97 -3.54 25.63
N LEU A 48 -10.01 -4.11 26.83
CA LEU A 48 -8.96 -4.97 27.37
C LEU A 48 -9.51 -6.38 27.63
N HIS A 49 -8.63 -7.38 27.67
CA HIS A 49 -9.05 -8.72 28.05
C HIS A 49 -9.40 -8.78 29.55
N SER A 50 -10.50 -9.45 29.86
CA SER A 50 -10.84 -9.84 31.24
C SER A 50 -10.47 -11.29 31.52
N ARG A 51 -10.45 -12.14 30.49
CA ARG A 51 -9.98 -13.54 30.56
C ARG A 51 -9.20 -13.89 29.31
N PHE A 52 -8.21 -14.76 29.48
CA PHE A 52 -7.38 -15.27 28.41
C PHE A 52 -6.96 -16.70 28.72
N ASN A 53 -6.63 -17.43 27.67
CA ASN A 53 -6.01 -18.75 27.73
C ASN A 53 -4.65 -18.67 27.03
N ASN A 54 -3.71 -19.51 27.45
CA ASN A 54 -2.41 -19.59 26.81
C ASN A 54 -2.44 -20.62 25.67
N LEU A 55 -1.97 -20.22 24.50
CA LEU A 55 -1.71 -21.10 23.36
C LEU A 55 -0.22 -21.40 23.31
N THR A 56 0.13 -22.67 23.47
CA THR A 56 1.51 -23.14 23.36
C THR A 56 1.75 -23.68 21.96
N PHE A 57 2.71 -23.11 21.25
CA PHE A 57 3.16 -23.58 19.95
C PHE A 57 4.54 -24.19 20.09
N LYS A 58 4.63 -25.48 19.80
CA LYS A 58 5.89 -26.20 19.73
C LYS A 58 6.45 -26.10 18.33
N TYR A 59 7.74 -25.81 18.21
CA TYR A 59 8.43 -25.78 16.94
C TYR A 59 9.85 -26.32 17.09
N ASN A 60 10.38 -26.89 16.01
CA ASN A 60 11.74 -27.37 15.98
C ASN A 60 12.65 -26.27 15.42
N HIS A 61 13.63 -25.83 16.22
CA HIS A 61 14.65 -24.87 15.82
C HIS A 61 16.01 -25.55 15.85
N PHE A 62 16.59 -25.83 14.69
CA PHE A 62 17.89 -26.49 14.54
C PHE A 62 18.02 -27.84 15.27
N GLY A 63 16.95 -28.63 15.34
CA GLY A 63 16.94 -29.93 16.00
C GLY A 63 16.49 -29.88 17.47
N GLU A 64 16.36 -28.70 18.07
CA GLU A 64 15.84 -28.52 19.42
C GLU A 64 14.33 -28.21 19.37
N GLU A 65 13.53 -28.94 20.15
CA GLU A 65 12.12 -28.59 20.36
C GLU A 65 12.03 -27.38 21.30
N ARG A 66 11.44 -26.30 20.80
CA ARG A 66 11.18 -25.06 21.54
C ARG A 66 9.68 -24.80 21.61
N GLU A 67 9.27 -24.08 22.64
CA GLU A 67 7.88 -23.72 22.83
C GLU A 67 7.76 -22.18 22.90
N VAL A 68 6.79 -21.63 22.17
CA VAL A 68 6.36 -20.24 22.35
C VAL A 68 4.96 -20.25 22.93
N ILE A 69 4.73 -19.40 23.94
CA ILE A 69 3.43 -19.24 24.56
C ILE A 69 2.87 -17.89 24.12
N TYR A 70 1.68 -17.90 23.52
CA TYR A 70 0.93 -16.71 23.16
C TYR A 70 -0.36 -16.61 23.97
N GLU A 71 -0.78 -15.40 24.30
CA GLU A 71 -2.06 -15.16 24.94
C GLU A 71 -3.18 -15.16 23.90
N ASN A 72 -4.31 -15.79 24.24
CA ASN A 72 -5.52 -15.85 23.43
C ASN A 72 -6.71 -15.39 24.27
N HIS A 73 -7.26 -14.24 23.92
CA HIS A 73 -8.28 -13.57 24.71
C HIS A 73 -9.63 -14.27 24.55
N THR A 74 -10.26 -14.62 25.67
CA THR A 74 -11.54 -15.35 25.68
C THR A 74 -12.71 -14.44 26.05
N SER A 75 -12.47 -13.36 26.80
CA SER A 75 -13.45 -12.31 27.07
C SER A 75 -12.81 -10.94 27.14
N CYS A 76 -13.56 -9.92 26.73
CA CYS A 76 -13.10 -8.53 26.70
C CYS A 76 -14.09 -7.63 27.41
N GLU A 77 -13.57 -6.60 28.07
CA GLU A 77 -14.34 -5.60 28.79
C GLU A 77 -13.71 -4.22 28.53
N MET A 78 -14.57 -3.20 28.51
CA MET A 78 -14.11 -1.81 28.48
C MET A 78 -13.65 -1.42 29.87
N LYS A 79 -12.37 -1.10 29.99
CA LYS A 79 -11.76 -0.71 31.27
C LYS A 79 -11.24 0.71 31.19
N CYS A 80 -11.31 1.42 32.31
CA CYS A 80 -10.76 2.75 32.44
C CYS A 80 -9.23 2.67 32.54
N VAL A 81 -8.53 3.36 31.65
CA VAL A 81 -7.06 3.30 31.51
C VAL A 81 -6.40 4.67 31.63
N CYS A 82 -7.18 5.74 31.78
CA CYS A 82 -6.68 7.11 31.77
C CYS A 82 -7.67 8.09 32.43
N GLY A 83 -7.18 9.19 32.97
CA GLY A 83 -8.01 10.24 33.60
C GLY A 83 -8.65 9.83 34.93
N ASP A 84 -9.78 10.47 35.26
CA ASP A 84 -10.46 10.29 36.54
C ASP A 84 -11.31 9.00 36.56
N CYS A 85 -10.65 7.88 36.81
CA CYS A 85 -11.25 6.54 36.93
C CYS A 85 -11.72 6.22 38.36
N GLU A 86 -12.27 7.17 39.11
CA GLU A 86 -12.50 7.05 40.56
C GLU A 86 -13.35 5.83 40.97
N ILE A 87 -14.29 5.40 40.13
CA ILE A 87 -15.24 4.33 40.45
C ILE A 87 -14.74 2.95 40.01
N GLU A 88 -14.13 2.86 38.83
CA GLU A 88 -13.72 1.58 38.21
C GLU A 88 -12.28 1.19 38.56
N GLY A 89 -11.48 2.15 39.05
CA GLY A 89 -10.04 2.00 39.24
C GLY A 89 -9.26 2.12 37.92
N LEU A 90 -8.04 2.65 38.01
CA LEU A 90 -7.16 2.80 36.86
C LEU A 90 -6.50 1.46 36.52
N HIS A 91 -6.81 0.90 35.35
CA HIS A 91 -6.19 -0.33 34.90
C HIS A 91 -4.83 -0.06 34.24
N THR A 92 -3.80 -0.78 34.66
CA THR A 92 -2.47 -0.70 34.02
C THR A 92 -2.51 -1.35 32.64
N VAL A 93 -2.06 -0.61 31.61
CA VAL A 93 -1.92 -1.12 30.24
C VAL A 93 -0.48 -1.56 30.04
N LYS A 94 -0.30 -2.79 29.55
CA LYS A 94 1.00 -3.25 29.04
C LYS A 94 1.09 -2.89 27.56
N CYS A 95 2.15 -2.18 27.20
CA CYS A 95 2.49 -1.90 25.82
C CYS A 95 3.53 -2.91 25.32
N ASP A 96 3.68 -3.00 24.00
CA ASP A 96 4.75 -3.78 23.38
C ASP A 96 6.13 -3.26 23.84
N GLU A 97 7.17 -4.11 23.76
CA GLU A 97 8.51 -3.84 24.34
C GLU A 97 9.16 -2.51 23.95
N LYS A 98 8.76 -1.93 22.81
CA LYS A 98 9.29 -0.66 22.28
C LYS A 98 8.47 0.57 22.69
N PHE A 99 7.37 0.38 23.41
CA PHE A 99 6.40 1.41 23.76
C PHE A 99 6.20 1.48 25.27
N ILE A 100 5.90 2.67 25.78
CA ILE A 100 5.51 2.94 27.16
C ILE A 100 4.13 3.56 27.14
N TRP A 101 3.31 3.20 28.14
CA TRP A 101 2.02 3.84 28.34
C TRP A 101 2.20 5.30 28.78
N ASP A 102 1.68 6.24 28.01
CA ASP A 102 1.61 7.65 28.37
C ASP A 102 0.20 8.00 28.85
N ASN A 103 0.10 8.38 30.13
CA ASN A 103 -1.15 8.70 30.79
C ASN A 103 -1.73 10.06 30.34
N SER A 104 -0.96 10.90 29.63
CA SER A 104 -1.46 12.17 29.12
C SER A 104 -2.15 12.02 27.76
N SER A 105 -1.58 11.21 26.86
CA SER A 105 -2.19 10.87 25.58
C SER A 105 -3.14 9.66 25.65
N CYS A 106 -3.16 8.93 26.77
CA CYS A 106 -3.91 7.69 26.96
C CYS A 106 -3.57 6.64 25.88
N ASP A 107 -2.30 6.56 25.50
CA ASP A 107 -1.81 5.67 24.45
C ASP A 107 -0.40 5.11 24.73
N CYS A 108 -0.06 4.04 24.03
CA CYS A 108 1.29 3.48 24.01
C CYS A 108 2.16 4.32 23.07
N VAL A 109 3.03 5.15 23.64
CA VAL A 109 3.98 5.98 22.90
C VAL A 109 5.35 5.30 22.84
N PRO A 110 6.17 5.54 21.81
CA PRO A 110 7.51 4.96 21.73
C PRO A 110 8.33 5.30 22.98
N SER A 111 8.95 4.28 23.56
CA SER A 111 9.89 4.43 24.66
C SER A 111 11.17 5.08 24.13
N CYS A 112 11.25 6.40 24.10
CA CYS A 112 12.51 7.12 23.88
C CYS A 112 13.51 6.78 25.01
N LYS A 113 14.16 5.62 24.97
CA LYS A 113 15.38 5.34 25.73
C LYS A 113 16.54 5.77 24.83
N GLU A 114 17.12 6.92 25.18
CA GLU A 114 18.30 7.56 24.56
C GLU A 114 18.13 8.00 23.10
N ASP A 115 17.76 9.28 22.94
CA ASP A 115 18.07 10.22 21.81
C ASP A 115 16.95 11.22 21.50
N CYS A 116 15.92 11.32 22.36
CA CYS A 116 14.97 12.43 22.32
C CYS A 116 15.49 13.67 23.10
N LYS A 117 16.82 13.88 23.14
CA LYS A 117 17.44 15.14 23.58
C LYS A 117 17.71 16.02 22.38
N THR A 118 16.97 17.12 22.32
CA THR A 118 17.28 18.36 21.60
C THR A 118 18.78 18.64 21.52
N ASN A 119 19.40 18.30 20.39
CA ASN A 119 20.62 18.95 19.92
C ASN A 119 20.25 19.73 18.66
N SER A 120 19.97 21.01 18.85
CA SER A 120 19.98 22.05 17.82
C SER A 120 21.41 22.32 17.31
N VAL A 121 22.21 21.29 17.07
CA VAL A 121 23.58 21.40 16.59
C VAL A 121 23.87 20.24 15.64
N ILE A 122 23.72 20.53 14.34
CA ILE A 122 24.49 20.00 13.21
C ILE A 122 24.84 18.50 13.33
N SER A 123 24.00 17.62 12.79
CA SER A 123 24.44 16.30 12.35
C SER A 123 23.59 15.81 11.18
N LYS A 124 24.21 15.87 9.99
CA LYS A 124 23.83 15.06 8.83
C LYS A 124 23.92 13.58 9.25
N THR A 125 22.84 12.82 9.19
CA THR A 125 22.69 11.58 8.38
C THR A 125 21.44 10.81 8.77
N ASN A 126 20.63 10.49 7.75
CA ASN A 126 19.69 9.37 7.63
C ASN A 126 18.50 9.29 8.61
N SER A 127 17.69 10.35 8.60
CA SER A 127 16.24 10.20 8.78
C SER A 127 15.68 9.42 7.59
N GLU A 128 14.89 8.38 7.84
CA GLU A 128 14.00 7.78 6.84
C GLU A 128 13.17 8.91 6.23
N LYS A 129 13.55 9.31 5.01
CA LYS A 129 12.97 10.45 4.32
C LYS A 129 11.55 10.08 3.92
N GLY A 130 10.60 10.36 4.80
CA GLY A 130 9.20 10.49 4.41
C GLY A 130 9.14 11.40 3.20
N VAL A 131 8.62 10.88 2.09
CA VAL A 131 8.50 11.63 0.85
C VAL A 131 7.54 12.78 1.10
N SER A 132 8.02 14.01 0.94
CA SER A 132 7.18 15.19 1.06
C SER A 132 5.96 15.07 0.14
N ILE A 133 4.79 15.44 0.65
CA ILE A 133 3.52 15.46 -0.10
C ILE A 133 3.71 16.24 -1.42
N ALA A 134 4.51 17.30 -1.41
CA ALA A 134 4.83 18.07 -2.61
C ALA A 134 5.52 17.24 -3.71
N THR A 135 6.42 16.33 -3.32
CA THR A 135 7.10 15.41 -4.24
C THR A 135 6.12 14.39 -4.80
N LEU A 136 5.20 13.87 -3.98
CA LEU A 136 4.16 12.94 -4.40
C LEU A 136 3.22 13.57 -5.44
N VAL A 137 2.80 14.83 -5.19
CA VAL A 137 1.97 15.60 -6.14
C VAL A 137 2.71 15.85 -7.45
N LEU A 138 3.99 16.21 -7.40
CA LEU A 138 4.81 16.42 -8.60
C LEU A 138 4.92 15.16 -9.46
N VAL A 139 5.13 13.99 -8.83
CA VAL A 139 5.21 12.71 -9.54
C VAL A 139 3.87 12.39 -10.21
N MET A 140 2.74 12.56 -9.50
CA MET A 140 1.41 12.33 -10.09
C MET A 140 1.10 13.25 -11.28
N VAL A 141 1.48 14.53 -11.20
CA VAL A 141 1.30 15.47 -12.31
C VAL A 141 2.18 15.09 -13.50
N ALA A 142 3.44 14.70 -13.25
CA ALA A 142 4.35 14.26 -14.31
C ALA A 142 3.83 13.01 -15.03
N GLU A 143 3.35 12.01 -14.27
CA GLU A 143 2.74 10.80 -14.83
C GLU A 143 1.50 11.12 -15.67
N LEU A 144 0.63 12.02 -15.20
CA LEU A 144 -0.54 12.45 -15.96
C LEU A 144 -0.17 13.11 -17.30
N VAL A 145 0.88 13.95 -17.32
CA VAL A 145 1.37 14.58 -18.55
C VAL A 145 1.91 13.55 -19.53
N ILE A 146 2.66 12.54 -19.05
CA ILE A 146 3.18 11.46 -19.91
C ILE A 146 2.03 10.65 -20.53
N VAL A 147 1.01 10.32 -19.73
CA VAL A 147 -0.18 9.61 -20.23
C VAL A 147 -0.91 10.44 -21.28
N LEU A 148 -1.09 11.75 -21.05
CA LEU A 148 -1.71 12.65 -22.03
C LEU A 148 -0.92 12.71 -23.34
N ILE A 149 0.41 12.83 -23.29
CA ILE A 149 1.27 12.80 -24.48
C ILE A 149 1.11 11.47 -25.22
N ALA A 150 1.15 10.34 -24.51
CA ALA A 150 0.98 9.03 -25.12
C ALA A 150 -0.38 8.88 -25.79
N VAL A 151 -1.46 9.35 -25.15
CA VAL A 151 -2.82 9.36 -25.73
C VAL A 151 -2.88 10.24 -26.96
N LEU A 152 -2.29 11.45 -26.94
CA LEU A 152 -2.24 12.35 -28.11
C LEU A 152 -1.47 11.72 -29.27
N LEU A 153 -0.31 11.12 -29.01
CA LEU A 153 0.47 10.41 -30.04
C LEU A 153 -0.28 9.21 -30.61
N LYS A 154 -1.01 8.46 -29.78
CA LYS A 154 -1.88 7.35 -30.24
C LYS A 154 -3.06 7.89 -31.05
N PHE A 155 -3.67 8.98 -30.62
CA PHE A 155 -4.78 9.60 -31.34
C PHE A 155 -4.32 10.13 -32.70
N ASP A 156 -3.17 10.79 -32.77
CA ASP A 156 -2.59 11.28 -34.02
C ASP A 156 -2.15 10.14 -34.95
N THR A 157 -1.53 9.09 -34.43
CA THR A 157 -1.18 7.91 -35.26
C THR A 157 -2.43 7.18 -35.76
N CYS A 158 -3.50 7.10 -34.96
CA CYS A 158 -4.79 6.56 -35.39
C CYS A 158 -5.52 7.48 -36.39
N LYS A 159 -5.44 8.80 -36.22
CA LYS A 159 -6.06 9.79 -37.13
C LYS A 159 -5.32 9.87 -38.46
N CYS A 160 -3.99 9.77 -38.45
CA CYS A 160 -3.16 9.64 -39.65
C CYS A 160 -3.36 8.30 -40.38
N ARG A 161 -3.81 7.25 -39.69
CA ARG A 161 -4.18 5.97 -40.34
C ARG A 161 -5.58 6.00 -40.95
N LYS A 162 -6.48 6.86 -40.45
CA LYS A 162 -7.85 7.03 -40.98
C LYS A 162 -7.99 8.11 -42.05
N HIS A 163 -6.99 8.97 -42.24
CA HIS A 163 -6.95 9.92 -43.35
C HIS A 163 -5.59 9.88 -44.04
N SER A 164 -5.56 9.37 -45.27
CA SER A 164 -4.46 9.52 -46.23
C SER A 164 -4.29 10.97 -46.72
N THR A 165 -4.49 11.96 -45.84
CA THR A 165 -4.42 13.41 -46.13
C THR A 165 -4.14 14.18 -44.83
N GLY A 166 -3.02 13.90 -44.17
CA GLY A 166 -2.49 14.75 -43.10
C GLY A 166 -1.73 15.95 -43.67
N VAL A 167 -1.94 17.15 -43.10
CA VAL A 167 -1.43 18.45 -43.59
C VAL A 167 0.10 18.49 -43.76
N LEU A 168 0.85 17.68 -42.99
CA LEU A 168 2.31 17.54 -43.12
C LEU A 168 2.75 16.85 -44.42
N TYR A 169 1.91 16.02 -45.04
CA TYR A 169 2.20 15.41 -46.35
C TYR A 169 1.97 16.37 -47.53
N GLY A 170 1.17 17.43 -47.33
CA GLY A 170 0.93 18.45 -48.36
C GLY A 170 2.15 19.34 -48.60
N ALA A 171 2.84 19.74 -47.53
CA ALA A 171 4.03 20.60 -47.63
C ALA A 171 5.21 19.87 -48.30
N ALA A 172 5.44 18.60 -47.97
CA ALA A 172 6.51 17.80 -48.58
C ALA A 172 6.29 17.55 -50.09
N LYS A 173 5.02 17.45 -50.53
CA LYS A 173 4.68 17.25 -51.95
C LYS A 173 4.82 18.54 -52.78
N TYR A 174 4.57 19.71 -52.18
CA TYR A 174 4.75 21.01 -52.83
C TYR A 174 6.24 21.36 -53.03
N ILE A 175 7.09 21.04 -52.06
CA ILE A 175 8.55 21.27 -52.19
C ILE A 175 9.12 20.40 -53.32
N LYS A 176 8.67 19.14 -53.42
CA LYS A 176 9.13 18.21 -54.46
C LYS A 176 8.63 18.54 -55.87
N SER A 177 7.50 19.25 -56.01
CA SER A 177 7.03 19.75 -57.30
C SER A 177 7.66 21.07 -57.72
N ALA A 178 8.15 21.88 -56.76
CA ALA A 178 8.81 23.14 -57.03
C ALA A 178 10.29 22.98 -57.45
N THR A 179 10.96 21.89 -57.08
CA THR A 179 12.38 21.65 -57.38
C THR A 179 12.65 20.94 -58.71
N GLY A 180 11.63 20.59 -59.50
CA GLY A 180 11.83 20.24 -60.92
C GLY A 180 12.76 19.05 -61.22
N GLU A 181 13.02 18.14 -60.28
CA GLU A 181 13.83 16.96 -60.56
C GLU A 181 13.00 15.85 -61.22
N LYS A 182 12.99 15.86 -62.56
CA LYS A 182 12.69 14.69 -63.38
C LYS A 182 13.94 13.82 -63.53
N GLY A 183 13.84 12.56 -63.12
CA GLY A 183 14.85 11.51 -63.37
C GLY A 183 15.40 10.96 -62.05
N LYS A 184 15.65 9.66 -61.86
CA LYS A 184 15.94 8.59 -62.82
C LYS A 184 15.62 7.25 -62.14
N SER A 185 15.27 6.29 -62.99
CA SER A 185 15.01 4.88 -62.69
C SER A 185 16.19 4.14 -62.04
N ARG A 186 15.83 3.12 -61.24
CA ARG A 186 16.59 1.90 -60.86
C ARG A 186 17.82 2.09 -59.96
N THR A 187 17.89 1.33 -58.85
CA THR A 187 18.70 0.10 -58.77
C THR A 187 18.29 -0.71 -57.54
N GLU A 188 18.08 -1.99 -57.79
CA GLU A 188 17.78 -3.09 -56.87
C GLU A 188 19.05 -3.44 -56.06
N ILE A 189 18.97 -3.46 -54.72
CA ILE A 189 20.01 -4.05 -53.86
C ILE A 189 19.33 -4.91 -52.80
N ASN A 190 19.55 -6.22 -52.92
CA ASN A 190 19.32 -7.22 -51.88
C ASN A 190 20.08 -6.87 -50.60
N ARG A 191 19.40 -6.86 -49.45
CA ARG A 191 19.97 -7.43 -48.22
C ARG A 191 18.91 -7.78 -47.17
N THR A 192 18.99 -9.04 -46.80
CA THR A 192 18.45 -9.75 -45.64
C THR A 192 18.41 -8.95 -44.33
N GLY A 193 17.32 -9.12 -43.60
CA GLY A 193 17.16 -8.61 -42.22
C GLY A 193 15.74 -8.81 -41.71
N SER A 194 15.49 -9.96 -41.13
CA SER A 194 14.27 -10.36 -40.39
C SER A 194 13.93 -9.38 -39.25
N VAL A 195 12.69 -8.90 -39.18
CA VAL A 195 11.99 -8.65 -37.90
C VAL A 195 10.49 -8.92 -38.09
N SER A 196 9.97 -9.72 -37.16
CA SER A 196 8.68 -10.37 -37.12
C SER A 196 7.46 -9.44 -37.25
N LEU A 197 6.48 -9.90 -38.01
CA LEU A 197 5.09 -9.48 -37.93
C LEU A 197 4.61 -9.64 -36.48
N LEU A 198 4.35 -8.54 -35.79
CA LEU A 198 3.45 -8.54 -34.63
C LEU A 198 2.03 -8.36 -35.15
N THR A 199 1.36 -9.49 -35.38
CA THR A 199 -0.09 -9.58 -35.45
C THR A 199 -0.65 -9.20 -34.08
N CYS A 200 -1.36 -8.08 -34.00
CA CYS A 200 -2.23 -7.82 -32.86
C CYS A 200 -3.47 -8.68 -33.02
N ASP A 201 -3.46 -9.87 -32.41
CA ASP A 201 -4.67 -10.63 -32.16
C ASP A 201 -5.59 -9.82 -31.26
N SER A 202 -6.79 -9.59 -31.78
CA SER A 202 -7.93 -9.04 -31.07
C SER A 202 -8.40 -10.03 -30.00
N ILE A 203 -8.13 -9.72 -28.73
CA ILE A 203 -8.75 -10.40 -27.60
C ILE A 203 -10.22 -9.99 -27.56
N SER A 204 -11.09 -10.88 -28.04
CA SER A 204 -12.52 -10.85 -27.80
C SER A 204 -12.78 -11.33 -26.36
N THR A 205 -13.14 -10.41 -25.47
CA THR A 205 -13.65 -10.77 -24.14
C THR A 205 -15.05 -11.37 -24.30
N GLN A 206 -15.14 -12.70 -24.30
CA GLN A 206 -16.42 -13.38 -24.06
C GLN A 206 -16.80 -13.20 -22.60
N ARG A 207 -17.96 -12.57 -22.42
CA ARG A 207 -18.66 -12.35 -21.17
C ARG A 207 -19.47 -13.61 -20.89
N ASN A 208 -19.01 -14.48 -19.99
CA ASN A 208 -19.82 -15.59 -19.50
C ASN A 208 -20.61 -15.17 -18.26
N THR A 209 -21.89 -15.51 -18.33
CA THR A 209 -22.90 -15.59 -17.25
C THR A 209 -22.46 -16.44 -16.08
#